data_AF-E2A5L3-F1
#
_entry.id   AF-E2A5L3-F1
#
_cell.length_a   1.000
_cell.length_b   1.000
_cell.length_c   1.000
_cell.angle_alpha   90.00
_cell.angle_beta   90.00
_cell.angle_gamma   90.00
#
_symmetry.space_group_name_H-M   'P 1'
#
loop_
_entity.id
_entity.type
_entity.pdbx_description
1 polymer ?
#
loop_
_entity_poly.entity_id
_entity_poly.type
_entity_poly.pdbx_seq_one_letter_code
_entity_poly.pdbx_strand_id
1 'polypeptide(L)'
;IQKRLLLSDLRGLYDIYSKCHPDCPVSFSKFAQLRPKHCILAGANGTHSVCVCTIHQNCKLMIDSVNLNNLTKDSNVILHDYKDCLRQIVCKNPDENC
;
A
#
# COMPACT_ATOMS: atom_id res chain seq x y z
N ILE A 1 8.69 19.00 3.89
CA ILE A 1 7.88 18.85 2.64
C ILE A 1 7.40 17.41 2.57
N GLN A 2 6.08 17.19 2.47
CA GLN A 2 5.48 15.84 2.41
C GLN A 2 5.77 15.18 1.07
N LYS A 3 6.21 13.91 1.08
CA LYS A 3 6.41 13.14 -0.14
C LYS A 3 5.06 12.72 -0.72
N ARG A 4 4.93 12.74 -2.06
CA ARG A 4 3.73 12.34 -2.80
C ARG A 4 4.05 11.17 -3.71
N LEU A 5 3.31 10.07 -3.58
CA LEU A 5 3.52 8.90 -4.42
C LEU A 5 2.92 9.12 -5.80
N LEU A 6 3.72 8.89 -6.84
CA LEU A 6 3.24 8.84 -8.22
C LEU A 6 2.66 7.46 -8.48
N LEU A 7 1.34 7.39 -8.70
CA LEU A 7 0.62 6.14 -8.94
C LEU A 7 0.71 5.67 -10.40
N SER A 8 1.04 6.58 -11.31
CA SER A 8 1.26 6.28 -12.73
C SER A 8 2.74 6.05 -13.01
N ASP A 9 3.03 5.23 -14.01
CA ASP A 9 4.38 5.03 -14.49
C ASP A 9 4.86 6.23 -15.32
N LEU A 10 6.18 6.45 -15.36
CA LEU A 10 6.75 7.59 -16.08
C LEU A 10 6.61 7.48 -17.60
N ARG A 11 6.54 6.26 -18.16
CA ARG A 11 6.44 6.06 -19.61
C ARG A 11 5.06 6.46 -20.10
N GLY A 12 4.00 6.00 -19.46
CA GLY A 12 2.62 6.38 -19.79
C GLY A 12 2.40 7.89 -19.66
N LEU A 13 2.94 8.51 -18.61
CA LEU A 13 2.88 9.98 -18.46
C LEU A 13 3.62 10.71 -19.57
N TYR A 14 4.77 10.21 -19.99
CA TYR A 14 5.54 10.79 -21.09
C TYR A 14 4.83 10.65 -22.44
N ASP A 15 4.18 9.51 -22.69
CA ASP A 15 3.42 9.28 -23.92
C ASP A 15 2.21 10.22 -24.01
N ILE A 16 1.53 10.46 -22.88
CA ILE A 16 0.45 11.46 -22.81
C ILE A 16 1.01 12.86 -23.05
N TYR A 17 2.11 13.23 -22.37
CA TYR A 17 2.76 14.53 -22.54
C TYR A 17 3.13 14.78 -24.02
N SER A 18 3.76 13.82 -24.67
CA SER A 18 4.21 13.93 -26.06
C SER A 18 3.04 14.11 -27.04
N LYS A 19 1.89 13.50 -26.74
CA LYS A 19 0.66 13.67 -27.53
C LYS A 19 -0.01 15.04 -27.29
N CYS A 20 0.01 15.52 -26.05
CA CYS A 20 -0.63 16.78 -25.68
C CYS A 20 0.21 18.03 -26.02
N HIS A 21 1.53 17.89 -26.12
CA HIS A 21 2.47 19.00 -26.33
C HIS A 21 3.46 18.71 -27.48
N PRO A 22 2.98 18.51 -28.73
CA PRO A 22 3.83 18.16 -29.86
C PRO A 22 4.82 19.28 -30.26
N ASP A 23 4.51 20.52 -29.89
CA ASP A 23 5.30 21.73 -30.10
C ASP A 23 6.42 21.93 -29.06
N CYS A 24 6.39 21.17 -27.97
CA CYS A 24 7.39 21.20 -26.91
C CYS A 24 8.09 19.83 -26.79
N PRO A 25 8.98 19.47 -27.72
CA PRO A 25 9.67 18.19 -27.67
C PRO A 25 10.65 18.18 -26.49
N VAL A 26 10.43 17.23 -25.59
CA VAL A 26 11.32 16.96 -24.46
C VAL A 26 11.69 15.48 -24.50
N SER A 27 12.95 15.14 -24.27
CA SER A 27 13.36 13.74 -24.19
C SER A 27 12.81 13.09 -22.91
N PHE A 28 12.56 11.78 -22.95
CA PHE A 28 12.09 11.03 -21.78
C PHE A 28 12.96 11.25 -20.54
N SER A 29 14.29 11.23 -20.69
CA SER A 29 15.21 11.44 -19.57
C SER A 29 15.07 12.84 -18.97
N LYS A 30 14.88 13.87 -19.80
CA LYS A 30 14.67 15.24 -19.32
C LYS A 30 13.31 15.39 -18.65
N PHE A 31 12.25 14.81 -19.22
CA PHE A 31 10.92 14.75 -18.62
C PHE A 31 10.95 14.12 -17.23
N ALA A 32 11.60 12.96 -17.09
CA ALA A 32 11.74 12.26 -15.81
C ALA A 32 12.53 13.08 -14.76
N GLN A 33 13.53 13.86 -15.19
CA GLN A 33 14.30 14.76 -14.31
C GLN A 33 13.50 16.00 -13.87
N LEU A 34 12.60 16.51 -14.71
CA LEU A 34 11.78 17.68 -14.40
C LEU A 34 10.68 17.39 -13.37
N ARG A 35 10.46 16.13 -13.03
CA ARG A 35 9.57 15.72 -11.96
C ARG A 35 9.93 16.42 -10.63
N PRO A 36 8.95 17.00 -9.90
CA PRO A 36 9.21 17.59 -8.59
C PRO A 36 9.87 16.59 -7.63
N LYS A 37 10.90 17.03 -6.90
CA LYS A 37 11.68 16.16 -5.97
C LYS A 37 10.84 15.48 -4.89
N HIS A 38 9.70 16.06 -4.52
CA HIS A 38 8.80 15.49 -3.52
C HIS A 38 7.85 14.43 -4.11
N CYS A 39 7.76 14.30 -5.43
CA CYS A 39 7.02 13.23 -6.09
C CYS A 39 7.94 12.01 -6.26
N ILE A 40 7.61 10.90 -5.61
CA ILE A 40 8.42 9.67 -5.59
C ILE A 40 7.76 8.57 -6.41
N LEU A 41 8.56 7.67 -7.02
CA LEU A 41 8.03 6.51 -7.75
C LEU A 41 7.67 5.40 -6.76
N ALA A 42 6.68 4.58 -7.13
CA ALA A 42 6.48 3.30 -6.49
C ALA A 42 7.78 2.48 -6.56
N GLY A 43 8.28 2.01 -5.41
CA GLY A 43 9.54 1.27 -5.32
C GLY A 43 10.76 2.09 -4.86
N ALA A 44 10.64 3.42 -4.71
CA ALA A 44 11.70 4.21 -4.09
C ALA A 44 11.90 3.79 -2.61
N ASN A 45 13.14 3.76 -2.13
CA ASN A 45 13.43 3.40 -0.73
C ASN A 45 12.59 4.24 0.25
N GLY A 46 11.85 3.55 1.14
CA GLY A 46 10.89 4.16 2.06
C GLY A 46 9.46 4.35 1.51
N THR A 47 9.14 3.84 0.31
CA THR A 47 7.74 3.76 -0.21
C THR A 47 7.03 2.46 0.13
N HIS A 48 7.77 1.45 0.56
CA HIS A 48 7.23 0.15 0.92
C HIS A 48 7.61 -0.20 2.36
N SER A 49 6.64 -0.11 3.26
CA SER A 49 6.60 -0.99 4.44
C SER A 49 5.35 -1.88 4.43
N VAL A 50 4.48 -1.74 3.42
CA VAL A 50 3.24 -2.50 3.29
C VAL A 50 3.00 -2.82 1.82
N CYS A 51 2.93 -4.11 1.50
CA CYS A 51 2.42 -4.58 0.22
C CYS A 51 0.89 -4.39 0.21
N VAL A 52 0.34 -3.91 -0.91
CA VAL A 52 -1.11 -3.67 -1.09
C VAL A 52 -1.71 -4.50 -2.24
N CYS A 53 -1.00 -5.52 -2.74
CA CYS A 53 -1.54 -6.38 -3.79
C CYS A 53 -2.55 -7.38 -3.22
N THR A 54 -3.51 -7.85 -4.04
CA THR A 54 -4.55 -8.80 -3.62
C THR A 54 -4.02 -10.16 -3.13
N ILE A 55 -2.78 -10.49 -3.48
CA ILE A 55 -2.10 -11.74 -3.11
C ILE A 55 -1.35 -11.61 -1.78
N HIS A 56 -0.81 -10.43 -1.48
CA HIS A 56 -0.04 -10.14 -0.26
C HIS A 56 -0.67 -9.00 0.53
N GLN A 57 -2.00 -8.91 0.53
CA GLN A 57 -2.71 -7.78 1.12
C GLN A 57 -2.25 -7.56 2.56
N ASN A 58 -2.21 -6.29 2.96
CA ASN A 58 -2.09 -5.94 4.36
C ASN A 58 -3.19 -6.68 5.14
N CYS A 59 -2.81 -7.66 5.96
CA CYS A 59 -3.71 -8.55 6.71
C CYS A 59 -4.81 -7.77 7.44
N LYS A 60 -4.48 -6.55 7.90
CA LYS A 60 -5.46 -5.62 8.49
C LYS A 60 -6.63 -5.32 7.55
N LEU A 61 -6.36 -4.97 6.29
CA LEU A 61 -7.40 -4.63 5.31
C LEU A 61 -8.28 -5.83 4.98
N MET A 62 -7.71 -7.03 4.92
CA MET A 62 -8.49 -8.25 4.70
C MET A 62 -9.39 -8.56 5.87
N ILE A 63 -8.88 -8.42 7.09
CA ILE A 63 -9.65 -8.60 8.31
C ILE A 63 -10.76 -7.54 8.42
N ASP A 64 -10.47 -6.27 8.11
CA ASP A 64 -11.45 -5.19 8.14
C ASP A 64 -12.57 -5.40 7.08
N SER A 65 -12.27 -6.10 5.98
CA SER A 65 -13.24 -6.38 4.92
C SER A 65 -14.19 -7.54 5.24
N VAL A 66 -13.79 -8.44 6.15
CA VAL A 66 -14.65 -9.54 6.59
C VAL A 66 -15.45 -9.09 7.80
N ASN A 67 -16.76 -9.33 7.80
CA ASN A 67 -17.62 -8.98 8.93
C ASN A 67 -17.38 -9.96 10.10
N LEU A 68 -16.27 -9.76 10.82
CA LEU A 68 -15.83 -10.64 11.91
C LEU A 68 -16.93 -10.84 12.94
N ASN A 69 -17.64 -9.77 13.33
CA ASN A 69 -18.76 -9.83 14.25
C ASN A 69 -19.79 -10.88 13.85
N ASN A 70 -20.14 -10.94 12.57
CA ASN A 70 -21.10 -11.91 12.06
C ASN A 70 -20.49 -13.32 11.94
N LEU A 71 -19.20 -13.42 11.58
CA LEU A 71 -18.50 -14.72 11.48
C LEU A 71 -18.31 -15.38 12.86
N THR A 72 -18.16 -14.59 13.91
CA THR A 72 -17.90 -15.08 15.27
C THR A 72 -19.11 -15.00 16.19
N LYS A 73 -20.30 -14.70 15.67
CA LYS A 73 -21.52 -14.50 16.49
C LYS A 73 -21.92 -15.74 17.30
N ASP A 74 -21.64 -16.93 16.76
CA ASP A 74 -21.97 -18.22 17.36
C ASP A 74 -20.76 -18.85 18.09
N SER A 75 -19.63 -18.12 18.14
CA SER A 75 -18.42 -18.54 18.83
C SER A 75 -18.42 -18.07 20.28
N ASN A 76 -17.65 -18.74 21.14
CA ASN A 76 -17.41 -18.30 22.52
C ASN A 76 -16.61 -16.99 22.61
N VAL A 77 -16.02 -16.55 21.51
CA VAL A 77 -15.25 -15.31 21.42
C VAL A 77 -15.74 -14.51 20.23
N ILE A 78 -16.25 -13.30 20.48
CA ILE A 78 -16.61 -12.34 19.45
C ILE A 78 -15.36 -11.53 19.10
N LEU A 79 -15.02 -11.47 17.82
CA LEU A 79 -13.89 -10.70 17.31
C LEU A 79 -14.42 -9.47 16.57
N HIS A 80 -13.90 -8.28 16.91
CA HIS A 80 -14.34 -7.03 16.29
C HIS A 80 -13.36 -6.52 15.24
N ASP A 81 -12.07 -6.67 15.49
CA ASP A 81 -11.00 -6.17 14.62
C ASP A 81 -9.79 -7.10 14.59
N TYR A 82 -8.80 -6.75 13.77
CA TYR A 82 -7.56 -7.52 13.66
C TYR A 82 -6.78 -7.63 14.98
N LYS A 83 -6.94 -6.70 15.93
CA LYS A 83 -6.24 -6.77 17.22
C LYS A 83 -6.81 -7.88 18.07
N ASP A 84 -8.11 -8.09 18.03
CA ASP A 84 -8.74 -9.24 18.69
C ASP A 84 -8.25 -10.55 18.09
N CYS A 85 -8.11 -10.63 16.75
CA CYS A 85 -7.49 -11.78 16.09
C CYS A 85 -6.06 -12.02 16.59
N LEU A 86 -5.23 -10.96 16.64
CA LEU A 86 -3.84 -11.06 17.12
C LEU A 86 -3.78 -11.56 18.57
N ARG A 87 -4.68 -11.10 19.45
CA ARG A 87 -4.74 -11.57 20.84
C ARG A 87 -5.09 -13.04 20.98
N GLN A 88 -5.80 -13.64 20.02
CA GLN A 88 -6.14 -15.07 20.05
C GLN A 88 -4.96 -15.96 19.62
N ILE A 89 -4.06 -15.45 18.78
CA ILE A 89 -2.93 -16.23 18.25
C ILE A 89 -1.62 -16.00 19.01
N VAL A 90 -1.56 -14.98 19.85
CA VAL A 90 -0.40 -14.67 20.69
C VAL A 90 -0.59 -15.28 22.09
N CYS A 91 0.47 -15.83 22.66
CA CYS A 91 0.47 -16.35 24.03
C CYS A 91 0.06 -15.26 25.03
N LYS A 92 -0.90 -15.56 25.91
CA LYS A 92 -1.30 -14.64 26.98
C LYS A 92 -0.18 -14.41 27.99
N ASN A 93 0.59 -15.46 28.25
CA ASN A 93 1.76 -15.47 29.12
C ASN A 93 2.94 -15.94 28.27
N PRO A 94 3.72 -15.02 27.67
CA PRO A 94 4.90 -15.41 26.92
C PRO A 94 5.95 -15.99 27.86
N ASP A 95 6.52 -17.13 27.50
CA ASP A 95 7.65 -17.76 28.20
C ASP A 95 8.62 -18.35 27.15
N GLU A 96 9.81 -18.80 27.53
CA GLU A 96 10.80 -19.28 26.54
C GLU A 96 10.33 -20.50 25.74
N ASN A 97 9.26 -21.17 26.18
CA ASN A 97 8.61 -22.30 25.52
C ASN A 97 7.29 -21.90 24.81
N CYS A 98 6.96 -20.59 24.79
CA CYS A 98 5.86 -19.93 24.07
C CYS A 98 6.42 -18.72 23.28
#